data_AF-A0A2B7ZKY4-F1
#
_entry.id   AF-A0A2B7ZKY4-F1
#
_cell.length_a   1.000
_cell.length_b   1.000
_cell.length_c   1.000
_cell.angle_alpha   90.00
_cell.angle_beta   90.00
_cell.angle_gamma   90.00
#
_symmetry.space_group_name_H-M   'P 1'
#
loop_
_entity.id
_entity.type
_entity.pdbx_description
1 polymer ?
#
loop_
_entity_poly.entity_id
_entity_poly.type
_entity_poly.pdbx_seq_one_letter_code
_entity_poly.pdbx_strand_id
1 'polypeptide(L)'
;MSLVKTIQLSHVPSNYAVHVALYRDLQNASFLREQLLSGNTEFEYAFIDAATILSTTHLLAAVFRAVNDHKNSRLKSKNVHSEIVYSLSANNNIAESFRKFGLTDATKDLLVVKVSVSPEVTHESVAQHLEKVIEGTSLHFDDENLHLVSDLNKIKKAYKLGPGNVKSAPKAEVGKGSQNDFNKSVGSESRDLERTILGLMALRGS
;
A
#
# COMPACT_ATOMS: atom_id res chain seq x y z
N MET A 1 19.35 -11.22 1.66
CA MET A 1 18.73 -10.85 2.95
C MET A 1 17.51 -9.98 2.69
N SER A 2 16.32 -10.44 3.06
CA SER A 2 15.08 -9.66 2.98
C SER A 2 15.01 -8.62 4.10
N LEU A 3 14.77 -7.35 3.78
CA LEU A 3 14.59 -6.25 4.74
C LEU A 3 13.13 -6.17 5.20
N VAL A 4 12.69 -7.16 5.98
CA VAL A 4 11.34 -7.16 6.56
C VAL A 4 11.27 -6.21 7.74
N LYS A 5 10.21 -5.40 7.81
CA LYS A 5 9.90 -4.52 8.95
C LYS A 5 8.62 -4.99 9.63
N THR A 6 8.69 -5.25 10.93
CA THR A 6 7.51 -5.57 11.75
C THR A 6 6.95 -4.29 12.35
N ILE A 7 5.66 -4.04 12.15
CA ILE A 7 4.93 -2.87 12.63
C ILE A 7 3.80 -3.35 13.53
N GLN A 8 3.71 -2.73 14.70
CA GLN A 8 2.57 -2.88 15.61
C GLN A 8 1.64 -1.69 15.41
N LEU A 9 0.43 -1.96 14.94
CA LEU A 9 -0.57 -0.90 14.74
C LEU A 9 -1.14 -0.46 16.08
N SER A 10 -1.11 0.85 16.35
CA SER A 10 -1.78 1.42 17.51
C SER A 10 -3.28 1.06 17.48
N HIS A 11 -3.84 0.70 18.63
CA HIS A 11 -5.25 0.29 18.79
C HIS A 11 -5.65 -1.04 18.12
N VAL A 12 -4.69 -1.78 17.57
CA VAL A 12 -4.86 -3.19 17.19
C VAL A 12 -4.22 -4.06 18.27
N PRO A 13 -4.83 -5.17 18.69
CA PRO A 13 -4.22 -6.04 19.69
C PRO A 13 -2.90 -6.63 19.15
N SER A 14 -1.94 -6.86 20.05
CA SER A 14 -0.56 -7.25 19.72
C SER A 14 -0.42 -8.57 18.96
N ASN A 15 -1.48 -9.38 18.93
CA ASN A 15 -1.52 -10.63 18.17
C ASN A 15 -1.66 -10.41 16.66
N TYR A 16 -1.93 -9.21 16.17
CA TYR A 16 -1.99 -8.88 14.73
C TYR A 16 -0.78 -8.06 14.27
N ALA A 17 0.43 -8.57 14.53
CA ALA A 17 1.65 -7.96 14.01
C ALA A 17 1.60 -7.85 12.48
N VAL A 18 2.09 -6.74 11.93
CA VAL A 18 2.12 -6.51 10.47
C VAL A 18 3.57 -6.57 10.01
N HIS A 19 3.89 -7.51 9.13
CA HIS A 19 5.20 -7.63 8.50
C HIS A 19 5.14 -7.03 7.09
N VAL A 20 6.01 -6.07 6.81
CA VAL A 20 6.07 -5.36 5.54
C VAL A 20 7.45 -5.53 4.92
N ALA A 21 7.51 -5.76 3.62
CA ALA A 21 8.76 -5.80 2.85
C ALA A 21 8.57 -5.05 1.53
N LEU A 22 9.59 -4.30 1.12
CA LEU A 22 9.63 -3.58 -0.14
C LEU A 22 10.71 -4.19 -1.03
N TYR A 23 10.36 -4.42 -2.30
CA TYR A 23 11.26 -4.94 -3.32
C TYR A 23 11.19 -4.06 -4.56
N ARG A 24 12.34 -3.93 -5.21
CA ARG A 24 12.54 -3.20 -6.46
C ARG A 24 13.14 -4.13 -7.51
N ASP A 25 12.88 -3.82 -8.78
CA ASP A 25 13.37 -4.58 -9.93
C ASP A 25 12.98 -6.07 -9.86
N LEU A 26 11.71 -6.34 -9.55
CA LEU A 26 11.12 -7.68 -9.48
C LEU A 26 11.22 -8.40 -10.83
N GLN A 27 11.71 -9.64 -10.81
CA GLN A 27 11.91 -10.47 -12.01
C GLN A 27 10.86 -11.57 -12.16
N ASN A 28 10.23 -12.00 -11.07
CA ASN A 28 9.33 -13.17 -11.05
C ASN A 28 7.87 -12.82 -10.71
N ALA A 29 7.40 -11.65 -11.15
CA ALA A 29 6.02 -11.18 -10.94
C ALA A 29 4.95 -12.19 -11.37
N SER A 30 5.10 -12.78 -12.57
CA SER A 30 4.15 -13.75 -13.11
C SER A 30 4.04 -15.00 -12.24
N PHE A 31 5.17 -15.50 -11.71
CA PHE A 31 5.21 -16.65 -10.81
C PHE A 31 4.43 -16.36 -9.52
N LEU A 32 4.72 -15.22 -8.87
CA LEU A 32 4.03 -14.82 -7.63
C LEU A 32 2.52 -14.65 -7.84
N ARG A 33 2.12 -14.10 -8.99
CA ARG A 33 0.70 -13.97 -9.36
C ARG A 33 0.05 -15.33 -9.55
N GLU A 34 0.73 -16.28 -10.19
CA GLU A 34 0.23 -17.63 -10.41
C GLU A 34 -0.02 -18.34 -9.07
N GLN A 35 0.86 -18.17 -8.08
CA GLN A 35 0.68 -18.70 -6.73
C GLN A 35 -0.55 -18.12 -6.01
N LEU A 36 -0.83 -16.83 -6.21
CA LEU A 36 -2.06 -16.22 -5.68
C LEU A 36 -3.32 -16.79 -6.36
N LEU A 37 -3.27 -17.01 -7.68
CA LEU A 37 -4.41 -17.52 -8.45
C LEU A 37 -4.67 -19.01 -8.18
N SER A 38 -3.63 -19.80 -7.94
CA SER A 38 -3.75 -21.19 -7.52
C SER A 38 -4.28 -21.35 -6.09
N GLY A 39 -4.32 -20.25 -5.32
CA GLY A 39 -4.81 -20.25 -3.95
C GLY A 39 -3.84 -20.90 -2.96
N ASN A 40 -2.54 -20.90 -3.27
CA ASN A 40 -1.52 -21.46 -2.39
C ASN A 40 -1.49 -20.70 -1.06
N THR A 41 -1.74 -21.40 0.04
CA THR A 41 -1.77 -20.84 1.40
C THR A 41 -0.41 -20.32 1.86
N GLU A 42 0.69 -20.86 1.33
CA GLU A 42 2.05 -20.35 1.59
C GLU A 42 2.23 -18.93 1.05
N PHE A 43 1.50 -18.58 -0.03
CA PHE A 43 1.55 -17.27 -0.67
C PHE A 43 0.41 -16.36 -0.21
N GLU A 44 -0.18 -16.62 0.96
CA GLU A 44 -1.21 -15.75 1.51
C GLU A 44 -0.61 -14.41 2.00
N TYR A 45 -0.31 -13.52 1.06
CA TYR A 45 0.23 -12.18 1.27
C TYR A 45 -0.61 -11.15 0.53
N ALA A 46 -0.55 -9.91 0.99
CA ALA A 46 -1.00 -8.79 0.18
C ALA A 46 0.18 -8.34 -0.69
N PHE A 47 0.22 -8.86 -1.92
CA PHE A 47 1.15 -8.39 -2.95
C PHE A 47 0.57 -7.16 -3.65
N ILE A 48 1.20 -6.02 -3.42
CA ILE A 48 0.76 -4.70 -3.83
C ILE A 48 1.79 -4.10 -4.79
N ASP A 49 1.32 -3.48 -5.86
CA ASP A 49 2.16 -2.71 -6.78
C ASP A 49 2.64 -1.43 -6.09
N ALA A 50 3.92 -1.37 -5.74
CA ALA A 50 4.49 -0.30 -4.93
C ALA A 50 4.43 1.06 -5.64
N ALA A 51 4.31 1.10 -6.97
CA ALA A 51 4.12 2.35 -7.71
C ALA A 51 2.76 3.02 -7.44
N THR A 52 1.81 2.30 -6.83
CA THR A 52 0.54 2.87 -6.34
C THR A 52 0.58 3.30 -4.87
N ILE A 53 1.70 2.99 -4.22
CA ILE A 53 2.21 3.44 -2.93
C ILE A 53 2.40 4.96 -2.81
N LEU A 54 1.72 5.75 -1.97
CA LEU A 54 2.14 7.16 -1.79
C LEU A 54 3.10 7.34 -0.61
N SER A 55 2.77 6.69 0.51
CA SER A 55 3.46 6.84 1.78
C SER A 55 3.17 5.63 2.67
N THR A 56 3.92 5.53 3.77
CA THR A 56 3.66 4.56 4.83
C THR A 56 2.27 4.75 5.44
N THR A 57 1.83 5.98 5.69
CA THR A 57 0.48 6.28 6.20
C THR A 57 -0.62 5.79 5.26
N HIS A 58 -0.44 6.00 3.95
CA HIS A 58 -1.37 5.50 2.93
C HIS A 58 -1.52 3.97 3.03
N LEU A 59 -0.42 3.21 3.11
CA LEU A 59 -0.48 1.77 3.30
C LEU A 59 -1.14 1.38 4.63
N LEU A 60 -0.65 1.94 5.74
CA LEU A 60 -1.07 1.55 7.08
C LEU A 60 -2.55 1.85 7.32
N ALA A 61 -3.12 2.88 6.70
CA ALA A 61 -4.55 3.13 6.72
C ALA A 61 -5.36 1.98 6.09
N ALA A 62 -4.91 1.44 4.94
CA ALA A 62 -5.54 0.28 4.32
C ALA A 62 -5.40 -0.98 5.18
N VAL A 63 -4.21 -1.20 5.77
CA VAL A 63 -3.96 -2.34 6.66
C VAL A 63 -4.83 -2.27 7.91
N PHE A 64 -4.89 -1.11 8.55
CA PHE A 64 -5.71 -0.89 9.74
C PHE A 64 -7.19 -1.17 9.45
N ARG A 65 -7.72 -0.70 8.32
CA ARG A 65 -9.09 -1.01 7.92
C ARG A 65 -9.30 -2.51 7.72
N ALA A 66 -8.44 -3.16 6.95
CA ALA A 66 -8.54 -4.59 6.66
C ALA A 66 -8.51 -5.45 7.94
N VAL A 67 -7.60 -5.15 8.87
CA VAL A 67 -7.53 -5.85 10.16
C VAL A 67 -8.77 -5.61 11.01
N ASN A 68 -9.30 -4.38 11.03
CA ASN A 68 -10.54 -4.09 11.73
C ASN A 68 -11.75 -4.80 11.11
N ASP A 69 -11.83 -4.87 9.79
CA ASP A 69 -12.91 -5.58 9.09
C ASP A 69 -12.80 -7.09 9.34
N HIS A 70 -11.58 -7.66 9.38
CA HIS A 70 -11.33 -9.05 9.80
C HIS A 70 -11.84 -9.30 11.22
N LYS A 71 -11.40 -8.48 12.20
CA LYS A 71 -11.79 -8.64 13.62
C LYS A 71 -13.30 -8.55 13.84
N ASN A 72 -14.00 -7.73 13.07
CA ASN A 72 -15.44 -7.55 13.19
C ASN A 72 -16.25 -8.47 12.26
N SER A 73 -15.61 -9.44 11.57
CA SER A 73 -16.27 -10.32 10.60
C SER A 73 -17.03 -9.58 9.49
N ARG A 74 -16.47 -8.44 9.03
CA ARG A 74 -17.02 -7.57 7.98
C ARG A 74 -16.17 -7.58 6.69
N LEU A 75 -15.36 -8.63 6.50
CA LEU A 75 -14.58 -8.78 5.27
C LEU A 75 -15.48 -8.86 4.05
N LYS A 76 -15.09 -8.16 2.98
CA LYS A 76 -15.75 -8.28 1.67
C LYS A 76 -14.96 -9.20 0.74
N SER A 77 -13.66 -9.34 0.99
CA SER A 77 -12.76 -10.24 0.27
C SER A 77 -12.54 -11.55 1.03
N LYS A 78 -11.68 -12.43 0.49
CA LYS A 78 -11.50 -13.81 0.97
C LYS A 78 -10.78 -13.92 2.32
N ASN A 79 -9.77 -13.08 2.55
CA ASN A 79 -8.97 -13.06 3.77
C ASN A 79 -8.50 -11.62 4.10
N VAL A 80 -7.82 -11.43 5.24
CA VAL A 80 -7.33 -10.12 5.65
C VAL A 80 -6.36 -9.51 4.62
N HIS A 81 -5.53 -10.33 3.98
CA HIS A 81 -4.52 -9.89 3.01
C HIS A 81 -5.16 -9.36 1.73
N SER A 82 -6.15 -10.07 1.19
CA SER A 82 -6.96 -9.60 0.07
C SER A 82 -7.75 -8.35 0.43
N GLU A 83 -8.14 -8.20 1.71
CA GLU A 83 -8.87 -7.04 2.19
C GLU A 83 -7.98 -5.80 2.25
N ILE A 84 -6.67 -5.94 2.47
CA ILE A 84 -5.70 -4.83 2.41
C ILE A 84 -5.69 -4.26 1.00
N VAL A 85 -5.52 -5.11 -0.03
CA VAL A 85 -5.50 -4.68 -1.44
C VAL A 85 -6.83 -4.03 -1.82
N TYR A 86 -7.94 -4.65 -1.41
CA TYR A 86 -9.26 -4.06 -1.61
C TYR A 86 -9.37 -2.71 -0.91
N SER A 87 -8.85 -2.58 0.32
CA SER A 87 -8.90 -1.39 1.16
C SER A 87 -8.08 -0.21 0.65
N LEU A 88 -7.18 -0.40 -0.31
CA LEU A 88 -6.51 0.71 -0.99
C LEU A 88 -7.47 1.44 -1.94
N SER A 89 -8.42 0.73 -2.56
CA SER A 89 -9.31 1.33 -3.54
C SER A 89 -10.33 2.28 -2.89
N ALA A 90 -10.65 3.36 -3.61
CA ALA A 90 -11.76 4.27 -3.30
C ALA A 90 -13.12 3.79 -3.85
N ASN A 91 -13.15 2.71 -4.64
CA ASN A 91 -14.38 2.13 -5.18
C ASN A 91 -14.74 0.81 -4.48
N ASN A 92 -15.95 0.31 -4.73
CA ASN A 92 -16.43 -0.95 -4.18
C ASN A 92 -16.15 -2.17 -5.09
N ASN A 93 -15.46 -1.99 -6.22
CA ASN A 93 -15.22 -3.07 -7.17
C ASN A 93 -13.95 -3.84 -6.81
N ILE A 94 -14.14 -5.03 -6.22
CA ILE A 94 -13.04 -5.90 -5.78
C ILE A 94 -12.06 -6.20 -6.92
N ALA A 95 -12.55 -6.62 -8.08
CA ALA A 95 -11.71 -6.97 -9.21
C ALA A 95 -10.92 -5.76 -9.75
N GLU A 96 -11.52 -4.57 -9.75
CA GLU A 96 -10.82 -3.34 -10.13
C GLU A 96 -9.74 -2.96 -9.11
N SER A 97 -9.98 -3.16 -7.81
CA SER A 97 -8.96 -2.95 -6.76
C SER A 97 -7.72 -3.80 -7.00
N PHE A 98 -7.89 -5.10 -7.27
CA PHE A 98 -6.77 -6.00 -7.57
C PHE A 98 -6.04 -5.62 -8.85
N ARG A 99 -6.74 -5.20 -9.90
CA ARG A 99 -6.10 -4.76 -11.15
C ARG A 99 -5.29 -3.47 -10.99
N LYS A 100 -5.71 -2.58 -10.09
CA LYS A 100 -5.06 -1.28 -9.89
C LYS A 100 -3.91 -1.33 -8.90
N PHE A 101 -4.15 -1.95 -7.74
CA PHE A 101 -3.25 -1.91 -6.59
C PHE A 101 -2.55 -3.25 -6.36
N GLY A 102 -3.12 -4.35 -6.83
CA GLY A 102 -2.51 -5.68 -6.67
C GLY A 102 -1.36 -5.92 -7.63
N LEU A 103 -0.65 -7.03 -7.40
CA LEU A 103 0.39 -7.53 -8.29
C LEU A 103 -0.15 -7.83 -9.69
N THR A 104 0.57 -7.36 -10.70
CA THR A 104 0.37 -7.69 -12.11
C THR A 104 1.68 -8.18 -12.73
N ASP A 105 1.62 -8.80 -13.91
CA ASP A 105 2.83 -9.25 -14.61
C ASP A 105 3.75 -8.08 -15.01
N ALA A 106 3.21 -6.85 -15.05
CA ALA A 106 3.95 -5.63 -15.35
C ALA A 106 4.53 -4.94 -14.10
N THR A 107 4.28 -5.48 -12.89
CA THR A 107 4.74 -4.88 -11.64
C THR A 107 6.26 -5.06 -11.49
N LYS A 108 6.97 -3.93 -11.39
CA LYS A 108 8.43 -3.89 -11.20
C LYS A 108 8.83 -3.71 -9.74
N ASP A 109 8.04 -2.96 -9.00
CA ASP A 109 8.28 -2.67 -7.59
C ASP A 109 7.14 -3.27 -6.78
N LEU A 110 7.49 -4.13 -5.83
CA LEU A 110 6.55 -4.95 -5.08
C LEU A 110 6.60 -4.59 -3.60
N LEU A 111 5.43 -4.26 -3.08
CA LEU A 111 5.20 -4.10 -1.66
C LEU A 111 4.46 -5.34 -1.16
N VAL A 112 5.01 -5.97 -0.13
CA VAL A 112 4.46 -7.19 0.47
C VAL A 112 3.99 -6.87 1.88
N VAL A 113 2.77 -7.25 2.21
CA VAL A 113 2.25 -7.18 3.58
C VAL A 113 1.72 -8.54 4.03
N LYS A 114 2.17 -8.99 5.20
CA LYS A 114 1.64 -10.15 5.93
C LYS A 114 1.12 -9.69 7.29
N VAL A 115 -0.08 -10.11 7.65
CA VAL A 115 -0.64 -9.94 9.00
C VAL A 115 -0.52 -11.27 9.73
N SER A 116 0.03 -11.26 10.93
CA SER A 116 0.05 -12.42 11.82
C SER A 116 -1.36 -12.68 12.32
N VAL A 117 -2.15 -13.45 11.58
CA VAL A 117 -3.47 -13.94 12.03
C VAL A 117 -3.36 -15.25 12.80
N SER A 118 -2.23 -15.94 12.67
CA SER A 118 -1.94 -17.22 13.32
C SER A 118 -0.58 -17.16 14.03
N PRO A 119 -0.40 -17.94 15.12
CA PRO A 119 0.84 -17.93 15.92
C PRO A 119 2.08 -18.44 15.16
N GLU A 120 1.91 -19.21 14.08
CA GLU A 120 3.03 -19.63 13.22
C GLU A 120 3.66 -18.48 12.41
N VAL A 121 2.98 -17.36 12.24
CA VAL A 121 3.46 -16.23 11.43
C VAL A 121 4.36 -15.34 12.28
N THR A 122 5.66 -15.62 12.23
CA THR A 122 6.72 -14.82 12.88
C THR A 122 7.52 -14.00 11.87
N HIS A 123 8.21 -12.97 12.35
CA HIS A 123 9.11 -12.17 11.54
C HIS A 123 10.13 -13.03 10.77
N GLU A 124 10.76 -13.99 11.45
CA GLU A 124 11.78 -14.87 10.85
C GLU A 124 11.19 -15.78 9.78
N SER A 125 10.02 -16.37 10.05
CA SER A 125 9.33 -17.24 9.07
C SER A 125 8.98 -16.48 7.78
N VAL A 126 8.50 -15.24 7.93
CA VAL A 126 8.16 -14.37 6.80
C VAL A 126 9.42 -13.96 6.04
N ALA A 127 10.47 -13.53 6.73
CA ALA A 127 11.73 -13.15 6.10
C ALA A 127 12.34 -14.32 5.30
N GLN A 128 12.44 -15.49 5.90
CA GLN A 128 12.98 -16.69 5.23
C GLN A 128 12.15 -17.12 4.02
N HIS A 129 10.83 -17.03 4.11
CA HIS A 129 9.96 -17.36 2.97
C HIS A 129 10.14 -16.36 1.84
N LEU A 130 10.09 -15.06 2.13
CA LEU A 130 10.23 -14.01 1.12
C LEU A 130 11.61 -14.03 0.43
N GLU A 131 12.67 -14.32 1.17
CA GLU A 131 14.03 -14.45 0.60
C GLU A 131 14.15 -15.61 -0.40
N LYS A 132 13.37 -16.68 -0.23
CA LYS A 132 13.39 -17.83 -1.15
C LYS A 132 12.55 -17.60 -2.41
N VAL A 133 11.43 -16.89 -2.28
CA VAL A 133 10.40 -16.83 -3.34
C VAL A 133 10.40 -15.55 -4.14
N ILE A 134 11.02 -14.46 -3.65
CA ILE A 134 11.04 -13.17 -4.36
C ILE A 134 12.38 -12.96 -5.03
N GLU A 135 12.34 -12.77 -6.34
CA GLU A 135 13.51 -12.41 -7.13
C GLU A 135 13.50 -10.90 -7.39
N GLY A 136 14.12 -10.14 -6.48
CA GLY A 136 14.21 -8.68 -6.57
C GLY A 136 15.14 -8.09 -5.51
N THR A 137 15.40 -6.79 -5.61
CA THR A 137 16.26 -6.06 -4.68
C THR A 137 15.45 -5.57 -3.49
N SER A 138 15.76 -6.02 -2.28
CA SER A 138 15.05 -5.58 -1.07
C SER A 138 15.46 -4.16 -0.67
N LEU A 139 14.48 -3.32 -0.32
CA LEU A 139 14.66 -1.95 0.16
C LEU A 139 14.05 -1.79 1.56
N HIS A 140 14.51 -0.78 2.29
CA HIS A 140 13.90 -0.43 3.58
C HIS A 140 12.50 0.11 3.37
N PHE A 141 11.57 -0.30 4.24
CA PHE A 141 10.21 0.25 4.24
C PHE A 141 10.15 1.57 5.02
N ASP A 142 10.32 2.66 4.29
CA ASP A 142 10.23 4.06 4.72
C ASP A 142 9.65 4.94 3.60
N ASP A 143 9.30 6.18 3.94
CA ASP A 143 8.69 7.11 2.98
C ASP A 143 9.67 7.51 1.86
N GLU A 144 10.98 7.56 2.13
CA GLU A 144 11.99 7.91 1.13
C GLU A 144 12.06 6.88 0.00
N ASN A 145 12.17 5.60 0.35
CA ASN A 145 12.19 4.51 -0.61
C ASN A 145 10.83 4.33 -1.31
N LEU A 146 9.72 4.59 -0.62
CA LEU A 146 8.41 4.63 -1.26
C LEU A 146 8.36 5.74 -2.33
N HIS A 147 8.76 6.97 -2.01
CA HIS A 147 8.80 8.06 -2.98
C HIS A 147 9.66 7.76 -4.21
N LEU A 148 10.71 6.95 -4.07
CA LEU A 148 11.55 6.50 -5.20
C LEU A 148 10.83 5.53 -6.15
N VAL A 149 9.90 4.72 -5.66
CA VAL A 149 9.17 3.72 -6.47
C VAL A 149 7.75 4.16 -6.84
N SER A 150 7.18 5.14 -6.13
CA SER A 150 5.85 5.71 -6.38
C SER A 150 5.75 6.35 -7.76
N ASP A 151 4.66 6.07 -8.48
CA ASP A 151 4.28 6.80 -9.68
C ASP A 151 3.07 7.69 -9.38
N LEU A 152 3.31 8.99 -9.21
CA LEU A 152 2.26 9.98 -8.93
C LEU A 152 1.15 10.00 -9.99
N ASN A 153 1.46 9.74 -11.26
CA ASN A 153 0.45 9.68 -12.31
C ASN A 153 -0.41 8.43 -12.18
N LYS A 154 0.19 7.29 -11.86
CA LYS A 154 -0.53 6.03 -11.60
C LYS A 154 -1.43 6.16 -10.38
N ILE A 155 -0.93 6.76 -9.29
CA ILE A 155 -1.69 7.05 -8.07
C ILE A 155 -2.88 7.97 -8.38
N LYS A 156 -2.63 9.12 -9.02
CA LYS A 156 -3.70 10.06 -9.40
C LYS A 156 -4.76 9.39 -10.26
N LYS A 157 -4.36 8.57 -11.25
CA LYS A 157 -5.30 7.79 -12.07
C LYS A 157 -6.08 6.75 -11.26
N ALA A 158 -5.43 6.04 -10.35
CA ALA A 158 -6.08 5.02 -9.51
C ALA A 158 -7.22 5.61 -8.69
N TYR A 159 -7.00 6.81 -8.12
CA TYR A 159 -7.97 7.58 -7.33
C TYR A 159 -8.83 8.57 -8.12
N LYS A 160 -8.74 8.59 -9.46
CA LYS A 160 -9.48 9.51 -10.34
C LYS A 160 -9.27 11.00 -9.99
N LEU A 161 -8.05 11.33 -9.56
CA LEU A 161 -7.59 12.68 -9.25
C LEU A 161 -7.05 13.33 -10.53
N GLY A 162 -7.94 13.82 -11.37
CA GLY A 162 -7.59 14.62 -12.55
C GLY A 162 -7.51 16.12 -12.21
N PRO A 163 -6.95 16.95 -13.11
CA PRO A 163 -6.83 18.40 -12.93
C PRO A 163 -8.18 19.14 -12.74
N GLY A 164 -9.32 18.46 -12.91
CA GLY A 164 -10.67 19.01 -12.68
C GLY A 164 -11.34 18.62 -11.35
N ASN A 165 -10.74 17.73 -10.53
CA ASN A 165 -11.41 17.19 -9.33
C ASN A 165 -10.87 17.74 -8.00
N VAL A 166 -9.81 18.54 -8.03
CA VAL A 166 -9.38 19.29 -6.85
C VAL A 166 -10.14 20.62 -6.88
N LYS A 167 -11.22 20.73 -6.10
CA LYS A 167 -11.77 22.04 -5.76
C LYS A 167 -10.66 22.79 -5.03
N SER A 168 -10.00 23.69 -5.74
CA SER A 168 -8.99 24.58 -5.18
C SER A 168 -9.60 25.28 -3.97
N ALA A 169 -8.99 25.10 -2.80
CA ALA A 169 -9.26 25.93 -1.63
C ALA A 169 -9.02 27.41 -1.99
N PRO A 170 -9.67 28.36 -1.30
CA PRO A 170 -9.59 29.78 -1.66
C PRO A 170 -8.14 30.25 -1.58
N LYS A 171 -7.64 30.87 -2.66
CA LYS A 171 -6.32 31.51 -2.71
C LYS A 171 -6.29 32.66 -1.71
N ALA A 172 -5.52 32.52 -0.63
CA ALA A 172 -5.02 33.66 0.12
C ALA A 172 -3.87 34.32 -0.65
N GLU A 173 -3.79 35.64 -0.52
CA GLU A 173 -3.07 36.58 -1.36
C GLU A 173 -1.55 36.39 -1.44
N VAL A 174 -1.00 36.82 -2.58
CA VAL A 174 0.41 36.75 -2.97
C VAL A 174 1.24 37.75 -2.16
N GLY A 175 2.05 37.24 -1.22
CA GLY A 175 3.18 37.96 -0.61
C GLY A 175 4.50 37.44 -1.16
N LYS A 176 5.34 38.35 -1.68
CA LYS A 176 6.69 38.09 -2.24
C LYS A 176 7.63 37.45 -1.21
N GLY A 177 8.37 36.38 -1.59
CA GLY A 177 9.68 36.11 -0.99
C GLY A 177 10.28 34.69 -1.07
N SER A 178 11.31 34.55 -1.92
CA SER A 178 12.51 33.72 -1.73
C SER A 178 12.50 32.23 -2.14
N GLN A 179 13.63 31.80 -2.72
CA GLN A 179 13.95 30.46 -3.27
C GLN A 179 13.75 29.26 -2.31
N ASN A 180 13.31 29.48 -1.06
CA ASN A 180 12.88 28.44 -0.12
C ASN A 180 11.43 27.96 -0.34
N ASP A 181 10.66 28.61 -1.22
CA ASP A 181 9.24 28.29 -1.46
C ASP A 181 9.01 27.03 -2.31
N PHE A 182 9.98 26.59 -3.12
CA PHE A 182 9.79 25.45 -4.04
C PHE A 182 9.76 24.09 -3.32
N ASN A 183 10.62 23.87 -2.31
CA ASN A 183 10.56 22.63 -1.51
C ASN A 183 9.33 22.61 -0.58
N LYS A 184 8.87 23.79 -0.15
CA LYS A 184 7.69 23.95 0.71
C LYS A 184 6.40 23.69 -0.06
N SER A 185 6.32 24.10 -1.33
CA SER A 185 5.17 23.86 -2.20
C SER A 185 5.02 22.38 -2.57
N VAL A 186 6.10 21.70 -2.97
CA VAL A 186 6.07 20.27 -3.33
C VAL A 186 5.69 19.39 -2.12
N GLY A 187 6.25 19.69 -0.94
CA GLY A 187 5.86 19.00 0.29
C GLY A 187 4.43 19.31 0.75
N SER A 188 3.87 20.48 0.40
CA SER A 188 2.46 20.80 0.65
C SER A 188 1.55 20.00 -0.27
N GLU A 189 1.85 19.96 -1.57
CA GLU A 189 1.04 19.25 -2.57
C GLU A 189 0.99 17.74 -2.30
N SER A 190 2.11 17.13 -1.90
CA SER A 190 2.13 15.69 -1.55
C SER A 190 1.27 15.38 -0.32
N ARG A 191 1.27 16.27 0.69
CA ARG A 191 0.43 16.12 1.89
C ARG A 191 -1.05 16.34 1.59
N ASP A 192 -1.39 17.29 0.73
CA ASP A 192 -2.77 17.52 0.30
C ASP A 192 -3.30 16.36 -0.55
N LEU A 193 -2.44 15.79 -1.40
CA LEU A 193 -2.74 14.56 -2.14
C LEU A 193 -2.99 13.38 -1.20
N GLU A 194 -2.11 13.17 -0.22
CA GLU A 194 -2.25 12.11 0.79
C GLU A 194 -3.57 12.25 1.57
N ARG A 195 -3.88 13.45 2.06
CA ARG A 195 -5.17 13.72 2.76
C ARG A 195 -6.37 13.41 1.89
N THR A 196 -6.31 13.79 0.61
CA THR A 196 -7.37 13.50 -0.36
C THR A 196 -7.54 11.99 -0.56
N ILE A 197 -6.43 11.25 -0.73
CA ILE A 197 -6.44 9.79 -0.89
C ILE A 197 -7.01 9.12 0.36
N LEU A 198 -6.53 9.49 1.55
CA LEU A 198 -7.02 8.94 2.82
C LEU A 198 -8.52 9.24 3.01
N GLY A 199 -8.97 10.44 2.65
CA GLY A 199 -10.39 10.81 2.66
C GLY A 199 -11.22 9.94 1.72
N LEU A 200 -10.76 9.73 0.48
CA LEU A 200 -11.43 8.85 -0.50
C LEU A 200 -11.48 7.39 -0.03
N MET A 201 -10.41 6.91 0.60
CA MET A 201 -10.38 5.56 1.18
C MET A 201 -11.38 5.46 2.35
N ALA A 202 -11.41 6.44 3.25
CA ALA A 202 -12.27 6.45 4.43
C ALA A 202 -13.76 6.56 4.08
N LEU A 203 -14.11 7.37 3.09
CA LEU A 203 -15.49 7.57 2.61
C LEU A 203 -15.97 6.46 1.65
N ARG A 204 -15.16 5.43 1.41
CA ARG A 204 -15.59 4.32 0.55
C ARG A 204 -16.78 3.59 1.18
N GLY A 205 -17.93 3.71 0.52
CA GLY A 205 -19.17 3.02 0.89
C GLY A 205 -20.10 3.80 1.82
N SER A 206 -19.79 5.07 2.12
CA SER A 206 -20.75 6.04 2.67
C SER A 206 -21.72 6.54 1.61
#